data_AF-A0A928L606-F1
#
_entry.id   AF-A0A928L606-F1
#
_cell.length_a   1.000
_cell.length_b   1.000
_cell.length_c   1.000
_cell.angle_alpha   90.00
_cell.angle_beta   90.00
_cell.angle_gamma   90.00
#
_symmetry.space_group_name_H-M   'P 1'
#
loop_
_entity.id
_entity.type
_entity.pdbx_description
1 polymer ?
#
loop_
_entity_poly.entity_id
_entity_poly.type
_entity_poly.pdbx_seq_one_letter_code
_entity_poly.pdbx_strand_id
1 'polypeptide(L)'
;MKFQHLNLTNRCVIEKHLAFQSSFREIAAIIGCSPSTVTREVRNNREFISSAHTVCINYTSCLQRKLCGSSACFAPCKTCHSRCCHDLCKQFVPQRCKLLDKAPYVCTGCTKQDYLADICVCYFNSSNDRSGTGQTVRMVQRKGIPIINLF
;
A
#
# COMPACT_ATOMS: atom_id res chain seq x y z
N MET A 1 -10.44 -18.98 -27.75
CA MET A 1 -10.73 -17.85 -26.83
C MET A 1 -9.87 -16.66 -27.23
N LYS A 2 -10.42 -15.43 -27.27
CA LYS A 2 -9.59 -14.22 -27.44
C LYS A 2 -9.01 -13.82 -26.08
N PHE A 3 -7.69 -13.85 -25.95
CA PHE A 3 -6.99 -13.28 -24.80
C PHE A 3 -6.95 -11.75 -24.92
N GLN A 4 -8.03 -11.08 -24.52
CA GLN A 4 -7.99 -9.63 -24.35
C GLN A 4 -7.20 -9.30 -23.08
N HIS A 5 -6.11 -8.55 -23.24
CA HIS A 5 -5.41 -7.93 -22.13
C HIS A 5 -6.30 -6.83 -21.54
N LEU A 6 -6.27 -6.67 -20.21
CA LEU A 6 -6.94 -5.55 -19.56
C LEU A 6 -6.36 -4.23 -20.10
N ASN A 7 -7.23 -3.37 -20.63
CA ASN A 7 -6.89 -2.01 -21.06
C ASN A 7 -6.89 -1.05 -19.85
N LEU A 8 -6.67 0.25 -20.08
CA LEU A 8 -6.68 1.25 -19.01
C LEU A 8 -8.06 1.37 -18.34
N THR A 9 -9.14 1.46 -19.12
CA THR A 9 -10.52 1.54 -18.62
C THR A 9 -10.85 0.41 -17.65
N ASN A 10 -10.49 -0.83 -18.00
CA ASN A 10 -10.71 -2.01 -17.16
C ASN A 10 -9.95 -1.90 -15.82
N ARG A 11 -8.74 -1.31 -15.82
CA ARG A 11 -7.97 -1.08 -14.58
C ARG A 11 -8.62 -0.02 -13.69
N CYS A 12 -9.11 1.07 -14.26
CA CYS A 12 -9.86 2.10 -13.53
C CYS A 12 -11.16 1.53 -12.92
N VAL A 13 -11.84 0.61 -13.61
CA VAL A 13 -12.99 -0.13 -13.06
C VAL A 13 -12.56 -1.00 -11.86
N ILE A 14 -11.46 -1.75 -11.97
CA ILE A 14 -10.92 -2.53 -10.83
C ILE A 14 -10.66 -1.61 -9.64
N GLU A 15 -9.92 -0.51 -9.83
CA GLU A 15 -9.57 0.42 -8.77
C GLU A 15 -10.79 1.02 -8.06
N LYS A 16 -11.74 1.57 -8.83
CA LYS A 16 -12.96 2.18 -8.32
C LYS A 16 -13.79 1.19 -7.48
N HIS A 17 -13.94 -0.04 -7.95
CA HIS A 17 -14.71 -1.04 -7.24
C HIS A 17 -13.97 -1.67 -6.05
N LEU A 18 -12.63 -1.66 -6.04
CA LEU A 18 -11.84 -1.98 -4.85
C LEU A 18 -12.03 -0.95 -3.72
N ALA A 19 -12.18 0.33 -4.06
CA ALA A 19 -12.53 1.37 -3.09
C ALA A 19 -13.94 1.15 -2.50
N PHE A 20 -14.91 0.72 -3.33
CA PHE A 20 -16.25 0.32 -2.88
C PHE A 20 -16.34 -1.09 -2.26
N GLN A 21 -15.22 -1.74 -1.99
CA GLN A 21 -15.13 -3.07 -1.38
C GLN A 21 -15.89 -4.19 -2.15
N SER A 22 -16.14 -4.00 -3.46
CA SER A 22 -16.78 -5.02 -4.29
C SER A 22 -15.90 -6.27 -4.39
N SER A 23 -16.53 -7.44 -4.49
CA SER A 23 -15.83 -8.71 -4.68
C SER A 23 -15.21 -8.83 -6.08
N PHE A 24 -14.16 -9.65 -6.21
CA PHE A 24 -13.58 -9.95 -7.53
C PHE A 24 -14.58 -10.58 -8.52
N ARG A 25 -15.68 -11.18 -8.05
CA ARG A 25 -16.73 -11.73 -8.92
C ARG A 25 -17.53 -10.60 -9.57
N GLU A 26 -17.94 -9.60 -8.80
CA GLU A 26 -18.68 -8.43 -9.30
C GLU A 26 -17.80 -7.61 -10.25
N ILE A 27 -16.55 -7.32 -9.86
CA ILE A 27 -15.58 -6.60 -10.69
C ILE A 27 -15.35 -7.33 -12.04
N ALA A 28 -15.21 -8.65 -12.00
CA ALA A 28 -15.01 -9.45 -13.21
C ALA A 28 -16.25 -9.47 -14.11
N ALA A 29 -17.46 -9.50 -13.54
CA ALA A 29 -18.71 -9.42 -14.28
C ALA A 29 -18.87 -8.08 -15.01
N ILE A 30 -18.53 -6.96 -14.36
CA ILE A 30 -18.58 -5.62 -14.97
C ILE A 30 -17.60 -5.50 -16.15
N ILE A 31 -16.41 -6.09 -16.03
CA ILE A 31 -15.36 -6.05 -17.08
C ILE A 31 -15.60 -7.08 -18.19
N GLY A 32 -16.46 -8.09 -17.97
CA GLY A 32 -16.62 -9.22 -18.89
C GLY A 32 -15.42 -10.17 -18.94
N CYS A 33 -14.71 -10.35 -17.80
CA CYS A 33 -13.56 -11.25 -17.71
C CYS A 33 -13.71 -12.27 -16.55
N SER A 34 -12.68 -13.08 -16.28
CA SER A 34 -12.71 -14.04 -15.18
C SER A 34 -12.31 -13.42 -13.82
N PRO A 35 -12.87 -13.87 -12.68
CA PRO A 35 -12.41 -13.44 -11.35
C PRO A 35 -10.93 -13.70 -11.10
N SER A 36 -10.37 -14.74 -11.72
CA SER A 36 -8.93 -15.04 -11.69
C SER A 36 -8.09 -13.99 -12.44
N THR A 37 -8.63 -13.37 -13.49
CA THR A 37 -7.97 -12.28 -14.22
C THR A 37 -7.88 -11.03 -13.35
N VAL A 38 -8.98 -10.63 -12.70
CA VAL A 38 -8.99 -9.53 -11.72
C VAL A 38 -8.05 -9.84 -10.55
N THR A 39 -8.12 -11.04 -9.97
CA THR A 39 -7.25 -11.47 -8.86
C THR A 39 -5.77 -11.34 -9.22
N ARG A 40 -5.37 -11.77 -10.43
CA ARG A 40 -3.99 -11.68 -10.92
C ARG A 40 -3.57 -10.23 -11.17
N GLU A 41 -4.46 -9.41 -11.74
CA GLU A 41 -4.15 -7.99 -11.98
C GLU A 41 -3.89 -7.24 -10.68
N VAL A 42 -4.78 -7.41 -9.69
CA VAL A 42 -4.64 -6.82 -8.35
C VAL A 42 -3.38 -7.32 -7.66
N ARG A 43 -3.12 -8.65 -7.68
CA ARG A 43 -1.90 -9.19 -7.07
C ARG A 43 -0.63 -8.67 -7.76
N ASN A 44 -0.61 -8.53 -9.08
CA ASN A 44 0.61 -8.16 -9.81
C ASN A 44 0.87 -6.65 -9.88
N ASN A 45 -0.14 -5.80 -9.67
CA ASN A 45 -0.03 -4.35 -9.83
C ASN A 45 -0.39 -3.54 -8.56
N ARG A 46 -0.62 -4.21 -7.43
CA ARG A 46 -0.64 -3.55 -6.12
C ARG A 46 0.75 -3.12 -5.69
N GLU A 47 0.84 -1.98 -5.01
CA GLU A 47 2.06 -1.47 -4.39
C GLU A 47 1.86 -1.36 -2.88
N PHE A 48 2.94 -1.50 -2.11
CA PHE A 48 2.95 -1.39 -0.66
C PHE A 48 3.59 -0.06 -0.27
N ILE A 49 2.84 0.76 0.47
CA ILE A 49 3.28 2.06 0.95
C ILE A 49 3.39 2.00 2.48
N SER A 50 4.58 2.32 2.99
CA SER A 50 4.83 2.46 4.43
C SER A 50 4.51 3.87 4.91
N SER A 51 3.60 3.98 5.89
CA SER A 51 3.32 5.26 6.55
C SER A 51 4.53 5.74 7.37
N ALA A 52 4.74 7.06 7.47
CA ALA A 52 5.70 7.65 8.40
C ALA A 52 5.36 7.33 9.87
N HIS A 53 4.10 7.02 10.18
CA HIS A 53 3.62 6.62 11.51
C HIS A 53 3.49 5.10 11.68
N THR A 54 4.09 4.31 10.79
CA THR A 54 4.13 2.84 10.90
C THR A 54 4.62 2.41 12.29
N VAL A 55 3.78 1.67 13.02
CA VAL A 55 4.19 1.10 14.31
C VAL A 55 4.86 -0.27 14.14
N CYS A 56 5.76 -0.59 15.04
CA CYS A 56 6.36 -1.93 15.15
C CYS A 56 5.30 -2.93 15.66
N ILE A 57 5.29 -4.16 15.18
CA ILE A 57 4.43 -5.24 15.70
C ILE A 57 4.65 -5.47 17.21
N ASN A 58 5.86 -5.20 17.69
CA ASN A 58 6.26 -5.29 19.09
C ASN A 58 5.97 -4.00 19.89
N TYR A 59 5.20 -3.04 19.38
CA TYR A 59 5.04 -1.72 20.00
C TYR A 59 4.58 -1.79 21.47
N THR A 60 3.62 -2.65 21.79
CA THR A 60 3.10 -2.79 23.16
C THR A 60 4.17 -3.32 24.13
N SER A 61 4.83 -4.42 23.79
CA SER A 61 5.81 -5.13 24.61
C SER A 61 7.24 -4.55 24.56
N CYS A 62 7.57 -3.72 23.58
CA CYS A 62 8.92 -3.19 23.41
C CYS A 62 9.32 -2.23 24.55
N LEU A 63 10.43 -2.55 25.23
CA LEU A 63 11.03 -1.78 26.32
C LEU A 63 12.39 -1.14 25.95
N GLN A 64 12.79 -1.22 24.68
CA GLN A 64 14.06 -0.66 24.20
C GLN A 64 14.16 0.84 24.50
N ARG A 65 15.36 1.31 24.86
CA ARG A 65 15.69 2.69 25.26
C ARG A 65 17.03 3.12 24.65
N LYS A 66 17.38 4.40 24.80
CA LYS A 66 18.68 4.99 24.41
C LYS A 66 19.10 4.87 22.93
N LEU A 67 18.26 4.31 22.04
CA LEU A 67 18.53 4.24 20.60
C LEU A 67 18.82 5.61 19.95
N CYS A 68 18.26 6.70 20.48
CA CYS A 68 18.51 8.07 20.01
C CYS A 68 19.89 8.64 20.42
N GLY A 69 20.73 7.90 21.15
CA GLY A 69 22.06 8.31 21.60
C GLY A 69 22.09 9.34 22.73
N SER A 70 20.96 9.98 23.06
CA SER A 70 20.89 10.99 24.12
C SER A 70 20.97 10.38 25.53
N SER A 71 21.96 10.82 26.30
CA SER A 71 22.12 10.48 27.73
C SER A 71 20.92 10.92 28.56
N ALA A 72 20.32 12.07 28.25
CA ALA A 72 19.14 12.62 28.94
C ALA A 72 17.80 11.97 28.53
N CYS A 73 17.74 11.21 27.43
CA CYS A 73 16.48 10.59 26.99
C CYS A 73 16.20 9.31 27.80
N PHE A 74 15.21 9.34 28.70
CA PHE A 74 14.80 8.16 29.48
C PHE A 74 13.55 7.45 28.93
N ALA A 75 12.85 8.06 27.97
CA ALA A 75 11.68 7.47 27.33
C ALA A 75 12.02 6.14 26.61
N PRO A 76 11.08 5.18 26.54
CA PRO A 76 11.13 4.10 25.55
C PRO A 76 11.34 4.66 24.14
N CYS A 77 12.13 3.98 23.31
CA CYS A 77 12.42 4.47 21.96
C CYS A 77 11.15 4.66 21.11
N LYS A 78 10.14 3.82 21.33
CA LYS A 78 8.80 3.86 20.73
C LYS A 78 7.98 5.14 21.03
N THR A 79 8.39 5.93 22.02
CA THR A 79 7.81 7.23 22.39
C THR A 79 8.89 8.32 22.48
N CYS A 80 10.00 8.15 21.76
CA CYS A 80 11.07 9.16 21.74
C CYS A 80 10.70 10.30 20.78
N HIS A 81 10.62 11.53 21.30
CA HIS A 81 10.38 12.71 20.47
C HIS A 81 11.63 13.21 19.72
N SER A 82 12.84 12.82 20.14
CA SER A 82 14.09 13.32 19.57
C SER A 82 14.46 12.68 18.22
N ARG A 83 14.05 11.42 17.99
CA ARG A 83 14.30 10.64 16.77
C ARG A 83 13.23 9.56 16.61
N CYS A 84 12.85 9.24 15.37
CA CYS A 84 11.92 8.14 15.11
C CYS A 84 12.53 6.79 15.48
N CYS A 85 11.72 5.92 16.09
CA CYS A 85 12.14 4.56 16.44
C CYS A 85 12.37 3.68 15.20
N HIS A 86 11.64 3.93 14.11
CA HIS A 86 11.71 3.16 12.87
C HIS A 86 13.12 3.22 12.27
N ASP A 87 13.68 4.42 12.12
CA ASP A 87 14.98 4.67 11.48
C ASP A 87 16.18 4.09 12.26
N LEU A 88 16.01 3.88 13.58
CA LEU A 88 17.10 3.54 14.50
C LEU A 88 17.07 2.11 15.02
N CYS A 89 15.89 1.48 15.09
CA CYS A 89 15.73 0.19 15.73
C CYS A 89 15.96 -0.97 14.75
N LYS A 90 17.12 -1.63 14.85
CA LYS A 90 17.45 -2.84 14.06
C LYS A 90 16.48 -4.02 14.28
N GLN A 91 15.68 -3.99 15.35
CA GLN A 91 14.62 -4.96 15.65
C GLN A 91 13.22 -4.45 15.30
N PHE A 92 13.11 -3.34 14.54
CA PHE A 92 11.83 -2.84 14.05
C PHE A 92 11.24 -3.83 13.05
N VAL A 93 10.10 -4.40 13.40
CA VAL A 93 9.32 -5.26 12.51
C VAL A 93 8.02 -4.53 12.19
N PRO A 94 7.83 -4.03 10.95
CA PRO A 94 6.64 -3.27 10.57
C PRO A 94 5.33 -4.01 10.83
N GLN A 95 4.30 -3.32 11.35
CA GLN A 95 2.97 -3.92 11.50
C GLN A 95 2.20 -3.94 10.16
N ARG A 96 2.00 -5.14 9.63
CA ARG A 96 1.23 -5.43 8.40
C ARG A 96 -0.30 -5.36 8.63
N CYS A 97 -1.04 -4.97 7.59
CA CYS A 97 -2.50 -5.01 7.59
C CYS A 97 -3.06 -6.43 7.37
N LYS A 98 -3.94 -6.91 8.27
CA LYS A 98 -4.59 -8.23 8.15
C LYS A 98 -5.58 -8.36 6.97
N LEU A 99 -6.06 -7.24 6.41
CA LEU A 99 -6.91 -7.27 5.21
C LEU A 99 -6.17 -7.83 3.98
N LEU A 100 -4.83 -7.84 4.01
CA LEU A 100 -3.98 -8.34 2.93
C LEU A 100 -3.89 -9.86 2.87
N ASP A 101 -4.43 -10.56 3.88
CA ASP A 101 -4.45 -12.01 3.97
C ASP A 101 -5.71 -12.61 3.32
N LYS A 102 -6.70 -11.77 2.98
CA LYS A 102 -7.97 -12.14 2.34
C LYS A 102 -8.19 -11.31 1.08
N ALA A 103 -9.02 -11.78 0.16
CA ALA A 103 -9.49 -10.94 -0.94
C ALA A 103 -10.22 -9.70 -0.36
N PRO A 104 -10.01 -8.49 -0.90
CA PRO A 104 -9.34 -8.19 -2.17
C PRO A 104 -7.80 -8.01 -2.12
N TYR A 105 -7.12 -8.37 -1.04
CA TYR A 105 -5.65 -8.24 -0.86
C TYR A 105 -5.11 -6.80 -0.91
N VAL A 106 -5.98 -5.81 -0.70
CA VAL A 106 -5.68 -4.38 -0.66
C VAL A 106 -6.23 -3.74 0.61
N CYS A 107 -5.70 -2.57 0.97
CA CYS A 107 -5.98 -1.86 2.21
C CYS A 107 -6.98 -0.70 2.00
N THR A 108 -7.98 -0.85 1.12
CA THR A 108 -8.90 0.23 0.69
C THR A 108 -9.96 0.64 1.73
N GLY A 109 -10.08 -0.08 2.84
CA GLY A 109 -11.06 0.20 3.91
C GLY A 109 -10.53 0.00 5.33
N CYS A 110 -9.22 0.13 5.57
CA CYS A 110 -8.66 -0.07 6.91
C CYS A 110 -8.64 1.23 7.73
N THR A 111 -9.41 1.27 8.82
CA THR A 111 -9.42 2.38 9.80
C THR A 111 -8.12 2.56 10.59
N LYS A 112 -7.08 1.78 10.29
CA LYS A 112 -5.76 1.83 10.93
C LYS A 112 -4.64 2.16 9.93
N GLN A 113 -4.97 2.63 8.71
CA GLN A 113 -4.01 2.95 7.64
C GLN A 113 -2.78 3.71 8.15
N ASP A 114 -2.98 4.80 8.90
CA ASP A 114 -1.90 5.66 9.40
C ASP A 114 -0.81 4.90 10.18
N TYR A 115 -1.16 3.84 10.90
CA TYR A 115 -0.23 3.12 11.78
C TYR A 115 0.38 1.86 11.14
N LEU A 116 0.05 1.56 9.88
CA LEU A 116 0.40 0.30 9.23
C LEU A 116 1.48 0.48 8.15
N ALA A 117 2.35 -0.52 8.05
CA ALA A 117 3.48 -0.55 7.13
C ALA A 117 3.09 -0.91 5.70
N ASP A 118 2.02 -1.69 5.58
CA ASP A 118 1.55 -2.27 4.34
C ASP A 118 0.20 -1.64 3.98
N ILE A 119 0.18 -0.35 3.67
CA ILE A 119 -0.97 0.22 2.95
C ILE A 119 -0.83 -0.27 1.51
N CYS A 120 -1.53 -1.35 1.18
CA CYS A 120 -1.49 -1.94 -0.14
C CYS A 120 -2.58 -1.34 -1.04
N VAL A 121 -2.19 -0.82 -2.20
CA VAL A 121 -3.06 -0.01 -3.06
C VAL A 121 -2.78 -0.28 -4.54
N CYS A 122 -3.78 -0.18 -5.42
CA CYS A 122 -3.62 -0.36 -6.86
C CYS A 122 -3.55 1.00 -7.59
N TYR A 123 -2.41 1.31 -8.25
CA TYR A 123 -2.05 2.54 -9.04
C TYR A 123 -2.08 3.87 -8.24
N PHE A 124 -0.99 4.60 -7.99
CA PHE A 124 -0.97 5.65 -6.92
C PHE A 124 -0.93 7.13 -7.36
N ASN A 125 -1.78 7.97 -6.74
CA ASN A 125 -1.66 9.43 -6.57
C ASN A 125 -2.22 9.87 -5.19
N SER A 126 -1.71 11.01 -4.74
CA SER A 126 -1.88 11.73 -3.48
C SER A 126 -2.53 13.11 -3.62
N SER A 127 -3.00 13.51 -4.81
CA SER A 127 -4.03 14.57 -4.99
C SER A 127 -5.46 14.03 -4.99
N ASN A 128 -5.63 12.69 -5.06
CA ASN A 128 -6.83 11.90 -5.38
C ASN A 128 -6.91 11.31 -6.83
N ASP A 129 -5.92 11.51 -7.72
CA ASP A 129 -6.06 11.17 -9.17
C ASP A 129 -5.07 10.12 -9.73
N ARG A 130 -5.43 8.84 -9.73
CA ARG A 130 -4.54 7.68 -9.98
C ARG A 130 -4.28 7.34 -11.48
N SER A 131 -3.90 8.31 -12.32
CA SER A 131 -3.86 8.15 -13.79
C SER A 131 -2.55 7.63 -14.42
N GLY A 132 -2.28 6.33 -14.27
CA GLY A 132 -1.29 5.62 -15.08
C GLY A 132 -1.18 4.14 -14.77
N THR A 133 -0.91 3.28 -15.75
CA THR A 133 -0.65 1.86 -15.44
C THR A 133 0.61 1.73 -14.59
N GLY A 134 0.63 0.80 -13.63
CA GLY A 134 1.80 0.60 -12.76
C GLY A 134 3.09 0.26 -13.53
N GLN A 135 2.98 -0.31 -14.74
CA GLN A 135 4.11 -0.48 -15.64
C GLN A 135 4.61 0.86 -16.22
N THR A 136 3.70 1.74 -16.65
CA THR A 136 4.04 3.10 -17.11
C THR A 136 4.72 3.90 -16.00
N VAL A 137 4.16 3.92 -14.79
CA VAL A 137 4.73 4.64 -13.64
C VAL A 137 6.14 4.16 -13.32
N ARG A 138 6.35 2.84 -13.19
CA ARG A 138 7.67 2.26 -12.92
C ARG A 138 8.68 2.50 -14.06
N MET A 139 8.24 2.54 -15.31
CA MET A 139 9.08 2.86 -16.47
C MET A 139 9.49 4.35 -16.49
N VAL A 140 8.55 5.24 -16.21
CA VAL A 140 8.73 6.70 -16.23
C VAL A 140 9.63 7.15 -15.08
N GLN A 141 9.40 6.64 -13.86
CA GLN A 141 10.29 6.82 -12.70
C GLN A 141 11.72 6.37 -12.99
N ARG A 142 11.90 5.18 -13.58
CA ARG A 142 13.24 4.63 -13.92
C ARG A 142 13.99 5.45 -14.97
N LYS A 143 13.29 6.27 -15.75
CA LYS A 143 13.86 7.17 -16.76
C LYS A 143 13.98 8.63 -16.28
N GLY A 144 13.57 8.95 -15.05
CA GLY A 144 13.58 10.33 -14.54
C GLY A 144 12.62 11.27 -15.28
N ILE A 145 11.64 10.73 -16.01
CA ILE A 145 10.67 11.52 -16.78
C ILE A 145 9.56 11.98 -15.83
N PRO A 146 9.11 13.25 -15.87
CA PRO A 146 7.97 13.70 -15.07
C PRO A 146 6.68 13.01 -15.53
N ILE A 147 5.92 12.48 -14.58
CA ILE A 147 4.58 11.93 -14.85
C ILE A 147 3.62 13.11 -15.01
N ILE A 148 3.12 13.32 -16.23
CA ILE A 148 2.04 14.27 -16.52
C ILE A 148 0.77 13.45 -16.68
N ASN A 149 -0.11 13.53 -15.69
CA ASN A 149 -1.42 12.88 -15.73
C ASN A 149 -2.31 13.59 -16.76
N LEU A 150 -2.79 12.83 -17.74
CA LEU A 150 -3.94 13.23 -18.55
C LEU A 150 -5.19 12.66 -17.88
N PHE A 151 -5.92 13.57 -17.21
CA PHE A 151 -7.14 13.36 -16.40
C PHE A 151 -6.89 12.72 -15.03
#